data_AF-A0A6P3HRR8-F1
#
_entry.id   AF-A0A6P3HRR8-F1
#
_cell.length_a   1.000
_cell.length_b   1.000
_cell.length_c   1.000
_cell.angle_alpha   90.00
_cell.angle_beta   90.00
_cell.angle_gamma   90.00
#
_symmetry.space_group_name_H-M   'P 1'
#
loop_
_entity.id
_entity.type
_entity.pdbx_description
1 polymer ?
#
loop_
_entity_poly.entity_id
_entity_poly.type
_entity_poly.pdbx_seq_one_letter_code
_entity_poly.pdbx_strand_id
1 'polypeptide(L)'
;MVVRRSLVDYLRGREVGAPGRAGLSGFDSELHGFAVRKLPELLRERELSLGTVDKVFASQWLNARQVVCGTKCNTLFVVDVRSSQVTRIPLIRDRRHPPAHAQPGCGIHAVQLNPSKTLLATGGENPNSLAVYWLPTLDPLCLGDHGHKDCIFAIAWMSDTVVVSGSRDGTLGIWKIDPD
;
A
#
# COMPACT_ATOMS: atom_id res chain seq x y z
N MET A 1 -48.39 3.68 -5.76
CA MET A 1 -47.88 2.84 -6.87
C MET A 1 -46.84 1.89 -6.28
N VAL A 2 -47.13 0.59 -6.19
CA VAL A 2 -46.22 -0.39 -5.58
C VAL A 2 -45.10 -0.69 -6.58
N VAL A 3 -43.88 -0.24 -6.29
CA VAL A 3 -42.70 -0.62 -7.08
C VAL A 3 -42.44 -2.10 -6.83
N ARG A 4 -42.71 -2.96 -7.82
CA ARG A 4 -42.36 -4.38 -7.77
C ARG A 4 -40.84 -4.52 -7.77
N ARG A 5 -40.28 -5.10 -6.70
CA ARG A 5 -38.86 -5.42 -6.56
C ARG A 5 -38.58 -6.75 -7.27
N SER A 6 -38.04 -6.70 -8.48
CA SER A 6 -37.69 -7.87 -9.29
C SER A 6 -36.18 -8.07 -9.29
N LEU A 7 -35.71 -9.22 -8.79
CA LEU A 7 -34.30 -9.59 -8.84
C LEU A 7 -33.79 -9.68 -10.30
N VAL A 8 -34.66 -10.11 -11.21
CA VAL A 8 -34.33 -10.23 -12.64
C VAL A 8 -34.04 -8.85 -13.25
N ASP A 9 -34.85 -7.85 -12.92
CA ASP A 9 -34.66 -6.49 -13.45
C ASP A 9 -33.42 -5.82 -12.84
N TYR A 10 -33.14 -6.09 -11.56
CA TYR A 10 -31.90 -5.68 -10.90
C TYR A 10 -30.66 -6.28 -11.56
N LEU A 11 -30.66 -7.59 -11.84
CA LEU A 11 -29.53 -8.27 -12.48
C LEU A 11 -29.30 -7.77 -13.92
N ARG A 12 -30.36 -7.54 -14.70
CA ARG A 12 -30.25 -6.92 -16.04
C ARG A 12 -29.65 -5.51 -16.00
N GLY A 13 -29.97 -4.72 -14.97
CA GLY A 13 -29.38 -3.39 -14.78
C GLY A 13 -27.88 -3.40 -14.42
N ARG A 14 -27.35 -4.55 -13.98
CA ARG A 14 -25.91 -4.75 -13.70
C ARG A 14 -25.13 -5.36 -14.86
N GLU A 15 -25.81 -5.71 -15.95
CA GLU A 15 -25.17 -6.24 -17.16
C GLU A 15 -24.34 -5.15 -17.85
N VAL A 16 -23.14 -5.52 -18.29
CA VAL A 16 -22.23 -4.59 -18.98
C VAL A 16 -22.86 -4.17 -20.31
N GLY A 17 -23.11 -2.87 -20.48
CA GLY A 17 -23.69 -2.30 -21.70
C GLY A 17 -25.21 -2.02 -21.66
N ALA A 18 -25.89 -2.28 -20.54
CA ALA A 18 -27.32 -2.00 -20.41
C ALA A 18 -27.61 -0.47 -20.37
N PRO A 19 -28.55 0.04 -21.19
CA PRO A 19 -28.93 1.45 -21.15
C PRO A 19 -29.87 1.71 -19.96
N GLY A 20 -29.43 2.58 -19.05
CA GLY A 20 -30.27 3.12 -17.97
C GLY A 20 -29.97 2.53 -16.59
N ARG A 21 -29.20 3.28 -15.78
CA ARG A 21 -29.09 3.06 -14.33
C ARG A 21 -30.31 3.65 -13.62
N ALA A 22 -31.46 2.98 -13.69
CA ALA A 22 -32.52 3.22 -12.71
C ALA A 22 -32.18 2.40 -11.45
N GLY A 23 -31.20 2.88 -10.67
CA GLY A 23 -30.86 2.27 -9.39
C GLY A 23 -32.08 2.33 -8.47
N LEU A 24 -32.61 1.17 -8.06
CA LEU A 24 -33.62 1.08 -7.02
C LEU A 24 -32.91 1.34 -5.68
N SER A 25 -32.57 2.60 -5.38
CA SER A 25 -31.90 2.99 -4.15
C SER A 25 -32.71 2.50 -2.94
N GLY A 26 -32.22 1.44 -2.29
CA GLY A 26 -32.92 0.71 -1.23
C GLY A 26 -32.92 -0.81 -1.45
N PHE A 27 -33.16 -1.27 -2.69
CA PHE A 27 -33.07 -2.69 -3.04
C PHE A 27 -31.62 -3.18 -3.08
N ASP A 28 -30.70 -2.34 -3.59
CA ASP A 28 -29.26 -2.60 -3.59
C ASP A 28 -28.68 -2.77 -2.19
N SER A 29 -29.09 -1.93 -1.23
CA SER A 29 -28.63 -2.02 0.15
C SER A 29 -29.15 -3.27 0.86
N GLU A 30 -30.40 -3.67 0.59
CA GLU A 30 -30.99 -4.90 1.14
C GLU A 30 -30.32 -6.14 0.55
N LEU A 31 -30.08 -6.18 -0.76
CA LEU A 31 -29.37 -7.26 -1.44
C LEU A 31 -27.91 -7.35 -1.01
N HIS A 32 -27.22 -6.22 -0.89
CA HIS A 32 -25.84 -6.17 -0.40
C HIS A 32 -25.75 -6.67 1.04
N GLY A 33 -26.64 -6.21 1.93
CA GLY A 33 -26.71 -6.68 3.31
C GLY A 33 -27.09 -8.16 3.41
N PHE A 34 -27.95 -8.67 2.53
CA PHE A 34 -28.25 -10.10 2.43
C PHE A 34 -27.05 -10.90 1.92
N ALA A 35 -26.38 -10.44 0.86
CA ALA A 35 -25.20 -11.09 0.30
C ALA A 35 -24.09 -11.20 1.33
N VAL A 36 -23.75 -10.11 2.03
CA VAL A 36 -22.71 -10.12 3.09
C VAL A 36 -23.03 -11.12 4.19
N ARG A 37 -24.29 -11.20 4.63
CA ARG A 37 -24.73 -12.18 5.66
C ARG A 37 -24.75 -13.63 5.18
N LYS A 38 -24.64 -13.84 3.87
CA LYS A 38 -24.61 -15.17 3.23
C LYS A 38 -23.25 -15.49 2.62
N LEU A 39 -22.26 -14.59 2.75
CA LEU A 39 -20.91 -14.88 2.33
C LEU A 39 -20.36 -16.01 3.21
N PRO A 40 -19.74 -17.03 2.60
CA PRO A 40 -19.15 -18.11 3.38
C PRO A 40 -17.96 -17.58 4.20
N GLU A 41 -17.83 -18.09 5.44
CA GLU A 41 -16.69 -17.81 6.33
C GLU A 41 -15.44 -18.58 5.85
N LEU A 42 -14.96 -18.25 4.65
CA LEU A 42 -13.79 -18.90 4.03
C LEU A 42 -12.46 -18.39 4.59
N LEU A 43 -12.46 -17.23 5.24
CA LEU A 43 -11.28 -16.65 5.84
C LEU A 43 -11.06 -17.24 7.23
N ARG A 44 -9.88 -17.82 7.43
CA ARG A 44 -9.39 -18.19 8.76
C ARG A 44 -8.26 -17.25 9.13
N GLU A 45 -8.44 -16.55 10.23
CA GLU A 45 -7.40 -15.67 10.75
C GLU A 45 -6.32 -16.47 11.46
N ARG A 46 -5.07 -16.03 11.28
CA ARG A 46 -3.94 -16.43 12.11
C ARG A 46 -3.15 -15.19 12.44
N GLU A 47 -3.21 -14.77 13.70
CA GLU A 47 -2.49 -13.62 14.19
C GLU A 47 -0.98 -13.92 14.32
N LEU A 48 -0.14 -12.93 13.96
CA LEU A 48 1.30 -12.97 14.15
C LEU A 48 1.69 -11.85 15.11
N SER A 49 2.26 -12.21 16.26
CA SER A 49 2.76 -11.22 17.22
C SER A 49 4.06 -10.59 16.72
N LEU A 50 4.07 -9.26 16.59
CA LEU A 50 5.21 -8.48 16.11
C LEU A 50 6.05 -7.86 17.25
N GLY A 51 5.76 -8.21 18.50
CA GLY A 51 6.49 -7.73 19.67
C GLY A 51 6.31 -6.22 19.88
N THR A 52 7.42 -5.47 19.88
CA THR A 52 7.46 -4.02 20.20
C THR A 52 7.24 -3.12 18.99
N VAL A 53 6.98 -3.69 17.82
CA VAL A 53 6.77 -2.95 16.59
C VAL A 53 5.40 -2.26 16.65
N ASP A 54 5.35 -0.94 16.40
CA ASP A 54 4.10 -0.18 16.34
C ASP A 54 3.23 -0.65 15.13
N LYS A 55 2.08 -0.03 14.94
CA LYS A 55 1.10 -0.34 13.88
C LYS A 55 1.78 -0.46 12.51
N VAL A 56 1.53 -1.58 11.85
CA VAL A 56 1.86 -1.78 10.43
C VAL A 56 0.88 -0.98 9.59
N PHE A 57 1.39 -0.07 8.78
CA PHE A 57 0.61 0.78 7.87
C PHE A 57 0.66 0.28 6.43
N ALA A 58 1.75 -0.38 6.05
CA ALA A 58 1.91 -0.96 4.72
C ALA A 58 2.57 -2.32 4.82
N SER A 59 2.19 -3.24 3.97
CA SER A 59 2.82 -4.56 3.85
C SER A 59 2.85 -5.03 2.41
N GLN A 60 3.87 -5.82 2.07
CA GLN A 60 4.04 -6.41 0.75
C GLN A 60 4.75 -7.75 0.84
N TRP A 61 4.23 -8.77 0.15
CA TRP A 61 4.92 -10.06 0.05
C TRP A 61 6.20 -9.90 -0.78
N LEU A 62 7.34 -10.32 -0.21
CA LEU A 62 8.60 -10.44 -0.93
C LEU A 62 8.69 -11.79 -1.64
N ASN A 63 8.16 -12.84 -1.02
CA ASN A 63 8.11 -14.21 -1.53
C ASN A 63 7.04 -15.02 -0.77
N ALA A 64 7.01 -16.34 -0.94
CA ALA A 64 6.01 -17.22 -0.31
C ALA A 64 6.09 -17.29 1.23
N ARG A 65 7.11 -16.68 1.86
CA ARG A 65 7.37 -16.79 3.30
C ARG A 65 7.58 -15.43 3.97
N GLN A 66 8.12 -14.46 3.25
CA GLN A 66 8.52 -13.18 3.81
C GLN A 66 7.60 -12.05 3.37
N VAL A 67 7.21 -11.22 4.33
CA VAL A 67 6.46 -9.99 4.13
C VAL A 67 7.31 -8.83 4.62
N VAL A 68 7.51 -7.81 3.78
CA VAL A 68 8.06 -6.53 4.22
C VAL A 68 6.93 -5.65 4.72
N CYS A 69 7.19 -4.93 5.82
CA CYS A 69 6.22 -4.13 6.53
C CYS A 69 6.81 -2.75 6.87
N GLY A 70 6.02 -1.71 6.60
CA GLY A 70 6.27 -0.33 7.02
C GLY A 70 5.34 0.06 8.17
N THR A 71 5.85 0.83 9.14
CA THR A 71 5.12 1.15 10.38
C THR A 71 4.91 2.62 10.62
N LYS A 72 3.98 2.92 11.54
CA LYS A 72 3.76 4.27 12.09
C LYS A 72 5.02 4.89 12.68
N CYS A 73 5.84 4.11 13.38
CA CYS A 73 7.06 4.60 14.04
C CYS A 73 8.29 4.66 13.11
N ASN A 74 8.06 4.79 11.80
CA ASN A 74 9.08 4.85 10.75
C ASN A 74 10.10 3.70 10.82
N THR A 75 9.60 2.48 10.97
CA THR A 75 10.42 1.26 10.91
C THR A 75 10.01 0.43 9.69
N LEU A 76 11.01 0.02 8.91
CA LEU A 76 10.88 -1.00 7.88
C LEU A 76 11.41 -2.32 8.44
N PHE A 77 10.66 -3.41 8.26
CA PHE A 77 11.11 -4.73 8.68
C PHE A 77 10.56 -5.82 7.78
N VAL A 78 11.23 -6.96 7.77
CA VAL A 78 10.75 -8.19 7.14
C VAL A 78 10.33 -9.16 8.24
N VAL A 79 9.14 -9.75 8.08
CA VAL A 79 8.66 -10.86 8.92
C VAL A 79 8.58 -12.13 8.11
N ASP A 80 9.09 -13.21 8.70
CA ASP A 80 8.88 -14.56 8.22
C ASP A 80 7.57 -15.11 8.79
N VAL A 81 6.58 -15.38 7.95
CA VAL A 81 5.24 -15.77 8.44
C VAL A 81 5.19 -17.19 9.02
N ARG A 82 6.25 -18.00 8.87
CA ARG A 82 6.31 -19.35 9.45
C ARG A 82 7.03 -19.36 10.79
N SER A 83 8.19 -18.70 10.88
CA SER A 83 8.98 -18.65 12.12
C SER A 83 8.64 -17.47 13.02
N SER A 84 7.83 -16.51 12.55
CA SER A 84 7.57 -15.23 13.22
C SER A 84 8.83 -14.40 13.48
N GLN A 85 9.94 -14.72 12.79
CA GLN A 85 11.18 -13.98 12.90
C GLN A 85 11.03 -12.62 12.24
N VAL A 86 11.44 -11.57 12.94
CA VAL A 86 11.42 -10.18 12.46
C VAL A 86 12.84 -9.66 12.30
N THR A 87 13.14 -9.13 11.12
CA THR A 87 14.42 -8.50 10.79
C THR A 87 14.18 -7.04 10.40
N ARG A 88 14.74 -6.09 11.15
CA ARG A 88 14.64 -4.66 10.82
C ARG A 88 15.55 -4.33 9.64
N ILE A 89 15.04 -3.52 8.72
CA ILE A 89 15.77 -3.02 7.56
C ILE A 89 16.15 -1.55 7.83
N PRO A 90 17.44 -1.19 7.75
CA PRO A 90 17.86 0.19 7.91
C PRO A 90 17.22 1.10 6.87
N LEU A 91 16.70 2.25 7.30
CA LEU A 91 16.18 3.25 6.38
C LEU A 91 17.31 4.06 5.75
N ILE A 92 17.19 4.34 4.45
CA ILE A 92 18.11 5.26 3.76
C ILE A 92 17.91 6.67 4.33
N ARG A 93 19.02 7.30 4.72
CA ARG A 93 19.06 8.66 5.27
C ARG A 93 19.25 9.68 4.16
N ASP A 94 18.61 10.84 4.32
CA ASP A 94 18.84 11.98 3.45
C ASP A 94 20.30 12.45 3.54
N ARG A 95 20.82 12.99 2.44
CA ARG A 95 22.20 13.52 2.38
C ARG A 95 22.39 14.80 3.21
N ARG A 96 21.30 15.50 3.52
CA ARG A 96 21.30 16.74 4.31
C ARG A 96 20.42 16.55 5.53
N HIS A 97 20.86 17.06 6.68
CA HIS A 97 20.08 16.98 7.91
C HIS A 97 18.67 17.52 7.69
N PRO A 98 17.63 16.84 8.22
CA PRO A 98 16.28 17.36 8.12
C PRO A 98 16.23 18.74 8.79
N PRO A 99 15.44 19.69 8.27
CA PRO A 99 15.23 20.95 8.96
C PRO A 99 14.76 20.67 10.39
N ALA A 100 15.14 21.53 11.34
CA ALA A 100 14.91 21.38 12.79
C ALA A 100 13.43 21.22 13.22
N HIS A 101 12.50 21.22 12.26
CA HIS A 101 11.05 21.02 12.42
C HIS A 101 10.56 19.69 11.82
N ALA A 102 11.41 18.67 11.69
CA ALA A 102 10.99 17.33 11.27
C ALA A 102 9.79 16.88 12.13
N GLN A 103 8.62 16.81 11.49
CA GLN A 103 7.37 16.49 12.17
C GLN A 103 7.46 15.12 12.84
N PRO A 104 6.72 14.90 13.96
CA PRO A 104 6.58 13.58 14.55
C PRO A 104 6.21 12.57 13.47
N GLY A 105 7.04 11.53 13.33
CA GLY A 105 7.10 10.67 12.16
C GLY A 105 5.74 10.24 11.62
N CYS A 106 5.47 10.55 10.36
CA CYS A 106 4.28 10.07 9.66
C CYS A 106 4.31 8.55 9.49
N GLY A 107 5.50 7.96 9.50
CA GLY A 107 5.72 6.54 9.31
C GLY A 107 5.74 6.15 7.83
N ILE A 108 5.74 4.86 7.58
CA ILE A 108 5.84 4.30 6.22
C ILE A 108 4.45 3.85 5.77
N HIS A 109 3.84 4.64 4.89
CA HIS A 109 2.48 4.40 4.39
C HIS A 109 2.40 3.58 3.11
N ALA A 110 3.52 3.40 2.41
CA ALA A 110 3.56 2.69 1.15
C ALA A 110 4.86 1.88 1.02
N VAL A 111 4.70 0.65 0.54
CA VAL A 111 5.79 -0.29 0.24
C VAL A 111 5.36 -1.02 -1.03
N GLN A 112 6.14 -0.94 -2.11
CA GLN A 112 5.77 -1.54 -3.40
C GLN A 112 6.99 -2.12 -4.12
N LEU A 113 6.80 -3.29 -4.74
CA LEU A 113 7.80 -3.89 -5.62
C LEU A 113 7.61 -3.37 -7.05
N ASN A 114 8.71 -3.28 -7.80
CA ASN A 114 8.62 -3.09 -9.24
C ASN A 114 8.08 -4.35 -9.94
N PRO A 115 7.64 -4.27 -11.22
CA PRO A 115 7.04 -5.41 -11.93
C PRO A 115 7.91 -6.67 -11.99
N SER A 116 9.21 -6.52 -12.24
CA SER A 116 10.19 -7.63 -12.28
C SER A 116 10.59 -8.14 -10.89
N LYS A 117 10.14 -7.48 -9.81
CA LYS A 117 10.44 -7.82 -8.41
C LYS A 117 11.93 -7.81 -8.08
N THR A 118 12.69 -6.95 -8.75
CA THR A 118 14.10 -6.69 -8.48
C THR A 118 14.32 -5.50 -7.57
N LEU A 119 13.31 -4.63 -7.41
CA LEU A 119 13.39 -3.42 -6.59
C LEU A 119 12.21 -3.30 -5.64
N LEU A 120 12.48 -2.69 -4.49
CA LEU A 120 11.49 -2.29 -3.50
C LEU A 120 11.53 -0.78 -3.29
N ALA A 121 10.39 -0.10 -3.44
CA ALA A 121 10.22 1.31 -3.11
C ALA A 121 9.41 1.49 -1.81
N THR A 122 9.83 2.45 -0.98
CA THR A 122 9.20 2.80 0.30
C THR A 122 9.57 4.24 0.72
N GLY A 123 9.12 4.70 1.88
CA GLY A 123 9.56 5.96 2.48
C GLY A 123 10.96 5.84 3.10
N GLY A 124 11.75 6.92 3.05
CA GLY A 124 13.07 7.00 3.69
C GLY A 124 13.03 7.30 5.20
N GLU A 125 14.19 7.59 5.79
CA GLU A 125 14.26 8.08 7.18
C GLU A 125 13.48 9.40 7.34
N ASN A 126 13.52 10.25 6.31
CA ASN A 126 12.57 11.34 6.14
C ASN A 126 11.33 10.82 5.38
N PRO A 127 10.11 10.94 5.97
CA PRO A 127 8.87 10.50 5.33
C PRO A 127 8.54 11.17 3.99
N ASN A 128 9.21 12.28 3.65
CA ASN A 128 9.05 12.98 2.39
C ASN A 128 9.89 12.37 1.26
N SER A 129 10.86 11.52 1.60
CA SER A 129 11.83 10.98 0.66
C SER A 129 11.40 9.60 0.16
N LEU A 130 11.55 9.35 -1.15
CA LEU A 130 11.34 8.03 -1.73
C LEU A 130 12.64 7.22 -1.65
N ALA A 131 12.65 6.13 -0.91
CA ALA A 131 13.78 5.21 -0.81
C ALA A 131 13.56 3.97 -1.68
N VAL A 132 14.61 3.53 -2.38
CA VAL A 132 14.59 2.32 -3.21
C VAL A 132 15.71 1.37 -2.79
N TYR A 133 15.41 0.08 -2.71
CA TYR A 133 16.32 -1.00 -2.33
C TYR A 133 16.35 -2.10 -3.39
N TRP A 134 17.50 -2.77 -3.52
CA TRP A 134 17.63 -4.00 -4.30
C TRP A 134 16.92 -5.17 -3.64
N LEU A 135 16.35 -6.06 -4.44
CA LEU A 135 15.87 -7.36 -4.01
C LEU A 135 16.77 -8.47 -4.57
N PRO A 136 16.97 -9.58 -3.82
CA PRO A 136 16.37 -9.87 -2.51
C PRO A 136 17.17 -9.33 -1.32
N THR A 137 18.31 -8.68 -1.53
CA THR A 137 19.27 -8.34 -0.46
C THR A 137 18.80 -7.22 0.46
N LEU A 138 17.90 -6.36 -0.02
CA LEU A 138 17.46 -5.13 0.64
C LEU A 138 18.61 -4.15 0.87
N ASP A 139 19.60 -4.18 -0.03
CA ASP A 139 20.66 -3.18 -0.07
C ASP A 139 20.10 -1.85 -0.61
N PRO A 140 20.52 -0.70 -0.07
CA PRO A 140 20.05 0.59 -0.54
C PRO A 140 20.54 0.86 -1.97
N LEU A 141 19.63 1.25 -2.86
CA LEU A 141 19.94 1.63 -4.23
C LEU A 141 20.00 3.15 -4.39
N CYS A 142 18.88 3.84 -4.15
CA CYS A 142 18.81 5.29 -4.35
C CYS A 142 17.76 5.96 -3.46
N LEU A 143 17.83 7.28 -3.42
CA LEU A 143 16.96 8.14 -2.62
C LEU A 143 16.53 9.36 -3.44
N GLY A 144 15.23 9.58 -3.51
CA GLY A 144 14.63 10.80 -4.02
C GLY A 144 14.27 11.76 -2.89
N ASP A 145 15.24 12.54 -2.41
CA ASP A 145 15.15 13.38 -1.18
C ASP A 145 14.80 14.85 -1.42
N HIS A 146 14.51 15.26 -2.66
CA HIS A 146 14.23 16.67 -3.01
C HIS A 146 12.92 16.88 -3.81
N GLY A 147 12.05 15.86 -3.89
CA GLY A 147 10.80 15.95 -4.64
C GLY A 147 9.63 16.50 -3.82
N HIS A 148 9.33 15.87 -2.69
CA HIS A 148 8.16 16.20 -1.88
C HIS A 148 8.47 17.09 -0.68
N LYS A 149 7.50 17.93 -0.31
CA LYS A 149 7.56 18.84 0.85
C LYS A 149 6.82 18.30 2.07
N ASP A 150 6.09 17.22 1.90
CA ASP A 150 5.35 16.52 2.95
C ASP A 150 5.35 15.00 2.66
N CYS A 151 4.78 14.23 3.56
CA CYS A 151 4.93 12.79 3.64
C CYS A 151 4.34 12.07 2.43
N ILE A 152 5.02 11.00 2.00
CA ILE A 152 4.53 10.11 0.95
C ILE A 152 3.45 9.17 1.53
N PHE A 153 2.30 9.10 0.86
CA PHE A 153 1.18 8.23 1.23
C PHE A 153 0.93 7.09 0.25
N ALA A 154 1.38 7.26 -1.00
CA ALA A 154 1.17 6.28 -2.05
C ALA A 154 2.43 6.14 -2.90
N ILE A 155 2.70 4.91 -3.33
CA ILE A 155 3.76 4.58 -4.29
C ILE A 155 3.14 3.64 -5.31
N ALA A 156 3.50 3.78 -6.58
CA ALA A 156 3.13 2.86 -7.65
C ALA A 156 4.24 2.79 -8.70
N TRP A 157 4.54 1.59 -9.19
CA TRP A 157 5.50 1.41 -10.27
C TRP A 157 4.79 1.43 -11.62
N MET A 158 5.35 2.19 -12.57
CA MET A 158 4.91 2.22 -13.98
C MET A 158 5.69 1.22 -14.83
N SER A 159 6.97 1.01 -14.52
CA SER A 159 7.87 0.04 -15.16
C SER A 159 8.90 -0.46 -14.14
N ASP A 160 9.89 -1.25 -14.57
CA ASP A 160 10.99 -1.68 -13.71
C ASP A 160 11.89 -0.54 -13.23
N THR A 161 11.82 0.62 -13.90
CA THR A 161 12.71 1.76 -13.68
C THR A 161 11.95 3.07 -13.41
N VAL A 162 10.63 3.09 -13.52
CA VAL A 162 9.82 4.29 -13.29
C VAL A 162 8.84 4.06 -12.16
N VAL A 163 8.94 4.91 -11.13
CA VAL A 163 8.08 4.87 -9.94
C VAL A 163 7.43 6.23 -9.74
N VAL A 164 6.19 6.22 -9.28
CA VAL A 164 5.40 7.41 -8.94
C VAL A 164 5.12 7.39 -7.45
N SER A 165 5.29 8.51 -6.78
CA SER A 165 4.89 8.72 -5.39
C SER A 165 3.83 9.82 -5.29
N GLY A 166 2.87 9.67 -4.37
CA GLY A 166 1.90 10.70 -4.04
C GLY A 166 2.08 11.20 -2.61
N SER A 167 2.11 12.52 -2.45
CA SER A 167 2.36 13.17 -1.16
C SER A 167 1.18 13.97 -0.65
N ARG A 168 1.14 14.17 0.67
CA ARG A 168 0.24 15.10 1.35
C ARG A 168 0.44 16.56 0.90
N ASP A 169 1.58 16.90 0.30
CA ASP A 169 1.83 18.23 -0.26
C ASP A 169 0.95 18.55 -1.49
N GLY A 170 0.12 17.59 -1.93
CA GLY A 170 -0.80 17.74 -3.04
C GLY A 170 -0.19 17.43 -4.40
N THR A 171 1.04 16.89 -4.44
CA THR A 171 1.77 16.61 -5.67
C THR A 171 2.06 15.11 -5.87
N LEU A 172 2.32 14.76 -7.13
CA LEU A 172 2.90 13.48 -7.52
C LEU A 172 4.38 13.69 -7.89
N GLY A 173 5.26 12.82 -7.40
CA GLY A 173 6.64 12.71 -7.84
C GLY A 173 6.76 11.58 -8.85
N ILE A 174 7.39 11.83 -9.99
CA ILE A 174 7.73 10.80 -10.98
C ILE A 174 9.25 10.65 -10.98
N TRP A 175 9.72 9.42 -10.75
CA TRP A 175 11.13 9.12 -10.55
C TRP A 175 11.55 8.07 -11.56
N LYS A 176 12.61 8.40 -12.31
CA LYS A 176 13.30 7.44 -13.17
C LYS A 176 14.55 6.96 -12.46
N ILE A 177 14.71 5.66 -12.40
CA ILE A 177 15.89 4.97 -11.90
C ILE A 177 16.69 4.59 -13.14
N ASP A 178 17.84 5.20 -13.28
CA ASP A 178 18.81 4.78 -14.27
C ASP A 178 19.72 3.74 -13.60
N PRO A 179 19.59 2.44 -13.92
CA PRO A 179 20.70 1.52 -13.67
C PRO A 179 21.83 1.97 -14.60
N ASP A 180 23.00 2.23 -14.03
CA ASP A 180 24.19 2.63 -14.80
C ASP A 180 24.39 1.81 -16.08
#